data_AF-A0AAN0K1H1-F1
#
_entry.id   AF-A0AAN0K1H1-F1
#
_cell.length_a   1.000
_cell.length_b   1.000
_cell.length_c   1.000
_cell.angle_alpha   90.00
_cell.angle_beta   90.00
_cell.angle_gamma   90.00
#
_symmetry.space_group_name_H-M   'P 1'
#
loop_
_entity.id
_entity.type
_entity.pdbx_description
1 polymer ?
#
loop_
_entity_poly.entity_id
_entity_poly.type
_entity_poly.pdbx_seq_one_letter_code
_entity_poly.pdbx_strand_id
1 'polypeptide(L)'
;MSGRAGRRGLDERGIVMLMIDEQMDSTIGKTLLKGQPDPLNSAFHLTYNMVLNLLRVEEINPEYMLERSFYQFQNNSTIPDLEEKVKVLEKKRDALVIEDEDNVTSYYKMRDHISKLSMQMQRFIVKPTYCIPFMQPGRLVNVIVDGADFGWGAVINFQKKTSQT
;
A
#
# COMPACT_ATOMS: atom_id res chain seq x y z
N MET A 1 -17.58 16.70 -1.51
CA MET A 1 -18.20 17.32 -2.70
C MET A 1 -19.55 16.72 -3.07
N SER A 2 -19.72 15.39 -3.03
CA SER A 2 -20.99 14.68 -3.29
C SER A 2 -22.18 15.15 -2.44
N GLY A 3 -21.94 15.58 -1.19
CA GLY A 3 -22.99 16.08 -0.29
C GLY A 3 -23.68 17.38 -0.70
N ARG A 4 -23.31 18.00 -1.83
CA ARG A 4 -24.02 19.18 -2.40
C ARG A 4 -25.16 18.80 -3.34
N ALA A 5 -25.30 17.53 -3.72
CA ALA A 5 -26.35 17.08 -4.63
C ALA A 5 -27.70 16.94 -3.89
N GLY A 6 -28.76 17.51 -4.47
CA GLY A 6 -30.12 17.49 -3.93
C GLY A 6 -30.42 18.71 -3.04
N ARG A 7 -31.51 19.41 -3.35
CA ARG A 7 -31.99 20.58 -2.59
C ARG A 7 -33.07 20.17 -1.60
N ARG A 8 -32.87 20.57 -0.34
CA ARG A 8 -33.80 20.27 0.76
C ARG A 8 -35.20 20.80 0.45
N GLY A 9 -36.17 19.88 0.37
CA GLY A 9 -37.59 20.19 0.16
C GLY A 9 -38.02 20.41 -1.29
N LEU A 10 -37.10 20.34 -2.27
CA LEU A 10 -37.41 20.50 -3.69
C LEU A 10 -37.14 19.23 -4.50
N ASP A 11 -36.09 18.48 -4.15
CA ASP A 11 -35.68 17.29 -4.88
C ASP A 11 -35.88 16.04 -4.01
N GLU A 12 -36.40 14.95 -4.56
CA GLU A 12 -36.59 13.68 -3.82
C GLU A 12 -35.26 12.97 -3.49
N ARG A 13 -34.25 13.13 -4.35
CA ARG A 13 -32.92 12.53 -4.21
C ARG A 13 -31.84 13.35 -4.89
N GLY A 14 -30.61 13.30 -4.35
CA GLY A 14 -29.42 13.82 -5.02
C GLY A 14 -28.79 12.75 -5.91
N ILE A 15 -28.50 13.07 -7.17
CA ILE A 15 -27.79 12.18 -8.10
C ILE A 15 -26.35 12.68 -8.24
N VAL A 16 -25.39 11.81 -8.00
CA VAL A 16 -23.95 12.09 -8.17
C VAL A 16 -23.41 11.13 -9.22
N MET A 17 -22.81 11.67 -10.29
CA MET A 17 -22.18 10.88 -11.35
C MET A 17 -20.67 11.04 -11.24
N LEU A 18 -19.95 9.91 -11.14
CA LEU A 18 -18.49 9.86 -11.11
C LEU A 18 -18.00 9.33 -12.45
N MET A 19 -17.19 10.12 -13.15
CA MET A 19 -16.48 9.66 -14.35
C MET A 19 -15.21 8.93 -13.89
N ILE A 20 -15.07 7.67 -14.31
CA ILE A 20 -13.94 6.82 -13.95
C ILE A 20 -13.17 6.48 -15.23
N ASP A 21 -11.84 6.55 -15.17
CA ASP A 21 -10.94 6.12 -16.22
C ASP A 21 -10.45 4.68 -15.96
N GLU A 22 -9.97 3.98 -16.99
CA GLU A 22 -9.54 2.57 -16.92
C GLU A 22 -8.39 2.33 -15.93
N GLN A 23 -7.65 3.38 -15.59
CA GLN A 23 -6.54 3.33 -14.64
C GLN A 23 -6.96 3.30 -13.16
N MET A 24 -8.25 3.47 -12.85
CA MET A 24 -8.70 3.47 -11.46
C MET A 24 -8.87 2.04 -10.94
N ASP A 25 -8.08 1.65 -9.94
CA ASP A 25 -8.28 0.37 -9.28
C ASP A 25 -9.63 0.31 -8.56
N SER A 26 -10.26 -0.86 -8.65
CA SER A 26 -11.56 -1.17 -8.05
C SER A 26 -11.60 -0.90 -6.54
N THR A 27 -10.47 -1.08 -5.85
CA THR A 27 -10.37 -0.85 -4.41
C THR A 27 -10.45 0.65 -4.08
N ILE A 28 -9.77 1.50 -4.85
CA ILE A 28 -9.78 2.95 -4.69
C ILE A 28 -11.19 3.49 -4.96
N GLY A 29 -11.85 3.01 -6.01
CA GLY A 29 -13.23 3.39 -6.34
C GLY A 29 -14.20 3.07 -5.20
N LYS A 30 -14.05 1.89 -4.58
CA LYS A 30 -14.86 1.49 -3.42
C LYS A 30 -14.61 2.39 -2.21
N THR A 31 -13.35 2.71 -1.91
CA THR A 31 -13.00 3.61 -0.79
C THR A 31 -13.50 5.02 -1.05
N LEU A 32 -13.49 5.52 -2.28
CA LEU A 32 -14.00 6.86 -2.58
C LEU A 32 -15.53 6.97 -2.39
N LEU A 33 -16.28 5.91 -2.73
CA LEU A 33 -17.74 5.91 -2.64
C LEU A 33 -18.29 5.51 -1.26
N LYS A 34 -17.63 4.55 -0.58
CA LYS A 34 -18.08 3.96 0.69
C LYS A 34 -17.10 4.18 1.85
N GLY A 35 -16.04 4.93 1.63
CA GLY A 35 -15.01 5.19 2.64
C GLY A 35 -15.55 6.02 3.79
N GLN A 36 -14.83 5.93 4.91
CA GLN A 36 -15.05 6.82 6.02
C GLN A 36 -14.50 8.21 5.69
N PRO A 37 -15.03 9.27 6.31
CA PRO A 37 -14.43 10.59 6.20
C PRO A 37 -12.97 10.54 6.69
N ASP A 38 -12.10 11.27 6.00
CA ASP A 38 -10.70 11.35 6.39
C ASP A 38 -10.57 11.99 7.78
N PRO A 39 -9.68 11.47 8.65
CA PRO A 39 -9.41 12.10 9.92
C PRO A 39 -8.76 13.46 9.71
N LEU A 40 -9.06 14.42 10.59
CA LEU A 40 -8.41 15.72 10.58
C LEU A 40 -6.98 15.57 11.10
N ASN A 41 -6.00 15.44 10.22
CA ASN A 41 -4.59 15.35 10.59
C ASN A 41 -3.95 16.75 10.58
N SER A 42 -3.11 17.03 11.58
CA SER A 42 -2.37 18.29 11.66
C SER A 42 -1.34 18.38 10.52
N ALA A 43 -1.37 19.50 9.79
CA ALA A 43 -0.35 19.87 8.81
C ALA A 43 0.68 20.87 9.39
N PHE A 44 0.79 20.94 10.71
CA PHE A 44 1.70 21.85 11.39
C PHE A 44 3.16 21.53 11.01
N HIS A 45 3.89 22.55 10.58
CA HIS A 45 5.31 22.49 10.28
C HIS A 45 5.95 23.85 10.58
N LEU A 46 7.23 23.84 10.96
CA LEU A 46 7.97 25.05 11.26
C LEU A 46 8.36 25.76 9.96
N THR A 47 8.13 27.07 9.90
CA THR A 47 8.59 27.93 8.81
C THR A 47 9.53 29.00 9.35
N TYR A 48 10.47 29.48 8.52
CA TYR A 48 11.43 30.51 8.94
C TYR A 48 10.76 31.75 9.52
N ASN A 49 9.69 32.24 8.90
CA ASN A 49 8.96 33.42 9.36
C ASN A 49 8.32 33.18 10.74
N MET A 50 7.75 32.00 10.97
CA MET A 50 7.19 31.62 12.27
C MET A 50 8.27 31.63 13.36
N VAL A 51 9.42 30.99 13.12
CA VAL A 51 10.52 30.94 14.10
C VAL A 51 11.06 32.33 14.41
N LEU A 52 11.28 33.17 13.39
CA LEU A 52 11.76 34.54 13.58
C LEU A 52 10.77 35.40 14.37
N ASN A 53 9.46 35.27 14.12
CA ASN A 53 8.45 35.99 14.88
C ASN A 53 8.35 35.51 16.33
N LEU A 54 8.50 34.21 16.58
CA LEU A 54 8.50 33.64 17.93
C LEU A 54 9.72 34.12 18.72
N LEU A 55 10.92 34.08 18.12
CA LEU A 55 12.15 34.58 18.76
C LEU A 55 12.13 36.08 19.03
N ARG A 56 11.34 36.87 18.28
CA ARG A 56 11.19 38.31 18.50
C ARG A 56 10.35 38.64 19.74
N VAL A 57 9.43 37.75 20.13
CA VAL A 57 8.54 37.99 21.27
C VAL A 57 9.16 37.35 22.51
N GLU A 58 9.74 38.15 23.41
CA GLU A 58 10.48 37.66 24.58
C GLU A 58 9.68 36.74 25.51
N GLU A 59 8.35 36.79 25.48
CA GLU A 59 7.47 35.99 26.34
C GLU A 59 7.07 34.62 25.75
N ILE A 60 7.41 34.31 24.48
CA ILE A 60 6.93 33.08 23.81
C ILE A 60 8.10 32.23 23.34
N ASN A 61 8.33 31.10 24.02
CA ASN A 61 9.29 30.10 23.56
C ASN A 61 8.72 29.27 22.40
N PRO A 62 9.48 29.06 21.31
CA PRO A 62 9.02 28.23 20.19
C PRO A 62 8.77 26.78 20.60
N GLU A 63 9.53 26.24 21.57
CA GLU A 63 9.34 24.91 22.14
C GLU A 63 7.97 24.77 22.79
N TYR A 64 7.51 25.80 23.49
CA TYR A 64 6.19 25.82 24.12
C TYR A 64 5.05 25.76 23.09
N MET A 65 5.23 26.40 21.93
CA MET A 65 4.27 26.29 20.82
C MET A 65 4.25 24.87 20.23
N LEU A 66 5.43 24.24 20.11
CA LEU A 66 5.55 22.88 19.59
C LEU A 66 4.83 21.87 20.48
N GLU A 67 5.03 21.95 21.80
CA GLU A 67 4.38 21.04 22.77
C GLU A 67 2.85 21.14 22.73
N ARG A 68 2.30 22.34 22.48
CA ARG A 68 0.86 22.57 22.41
C ARG A 68 0.28 22.50 21.00
N SER A 69 1.10 22.14 20.01
CA SER A 69 0.62 22.00 18.64
C SER A 69 -0.36 20.82 18.51
N PHE A 70 -1.34 20.94 17.62
CA PHE A 70 -2.28 19.85 17.36
C PHE A 70 -1.55 18.60 16.83
N TYR A 71 -0.44 18.78 16.12
CA TYR A 71 0.42 17.69 15.68
C TYR A 71 0.99 16.89 16.87
N GLN A 72 1.55 17.58 17.87
CA GLN A 72 2.09 16.93 19.06
C GLN A 72 0.97 16.25 19.87
N PHE A 73 -0.20 16.88 19.98
CA PHE A 73 -1.36 16.27 20.62
C PHE A 73 -1.77 14.95 19.97
N GLN A 74 -1.85 14.91 18.63
CA GLN A 74 -2.20 13.69 17.89
C GLN A 74 -1.15 12.59 18.08
N ASN A 75 0.14 12.93 18.01
CA ASN A 75 1.20 11.96 18.26
C ASN A 75 1.12 11.41 19.68
N ASN A 76 1.04 12.28 20.69
CA ASN A 76 0.97 11.87 22.09
C ASN A 76 -0.26 10.99 22.39
N SER A 77 -1.41 11.30 21.79
CA SER A 77 -2.62 10.47 21.93
C SER A 77 -2.49 9.11 21.25
N THR A 78 -1.64 8.96 20.22
CA THR A 78 -1.45 7.71 19.49
C THR A 78 -0.44 6.78 20.15
N ILE A 79 0.49 7.31 20.96
CA ILE A 79 1.54 6.53 21.62
C ILE A 79 0.99 5.39 22.51
N PRO A 80 0.01 5.61 23.40
CA PRO A 80 -0.51 4.54 24.26
C PRO A 80 -1.08 3.36 23.48
N ASP A 81 -1.82 3.63 22.40
CA ASP A 81 -2.39 2.59 21.53
C ASP A 81 -1.30 1.79 20.81
N LEU A 82 -0.23 2.45 20.39
CA LEU A 82 0.93 1.79 19.78
C LEU A 82 1.69 0.95 20.80
N GLU A 83 1.92 1.46 22.00
CA GLU A 83 2.57 0.70 23.09
C GLU A 83 1.76 -0.54 23.47
N GLU A 84 0.43 -0.44 23.52
CA GLU A 84 -0.43 -1.59 23.77
C GLU A 84 -0.31 -2.63 22.65
N LYS A 85 -0.33 -2.19 21.38
CA LYS A 85 -0.15 -3.10 20.23
C LYS A 85 1.21 -3.80 20.27
N VAL A 86 2.29 -3.08 20.61
CA VAL A 86 3.63 -3.67 20.77
C VAL A 86 3.59 -4.73 21.86
N LYS A 87 3.05 -4.42 23.04
CA LYS A 87 2.94 -5.39 24.15
C LYS A 87 2.13 -6.63 23.76
N VAL A 88 1.04 -6.46 23.01
CA VAL A 88 0.22 -7.59 22.52
C VAL A 88 1.00 -8.45 21.53
N LEU A 89 1.73 -7.84 20.61
CA LEU A 89 2.53 -8.57 19.61
C LEU A 89 3.74 -9.27 20.25
N GLU A 90 4.40 -8.63 21.20
CA GLU A 90 5.48 -9.24 22.00
C GLU A 90 4.98 -10.46 22.77
N LYS A 91 3.84 -10.34 23.46
CA LYS A 91 3.22 -11.50 24.13
C LYS A 91 2.89 -12.64 23.16
N LYS A 92 2.39 -12.33 21.96
CA LYS A 92 2.10 -13.34 20.93
C LYS A 92 3.37 -14.02 20.41
N ARG A 93 4.46 -13.25 20.26
CA ARG A 93 5.78 -13.79 19.88
C ARG A 93 6.32 -14.69 20.98
N ASP A 94 6.31 -14.24 22.22
CA ASP A 94 6.90 -14.97 23.36
C ASP A 94 6.08 -16.22 23.73
N ALA A 95 4.77 -16.22 23.45
CA ALA A 95 3.92 -17.41 23.58
C ALA A 95 4.20 -18.46 22.49
N LEU A 96 4.81 -18.08 21.37
CA LEU A 96 5.09 -18.95 20.24
C LEU A 96 6.46 -19.61 20.44
N VAL A 97 6.46 -20.75 21.15
CA VAL A 97 7.67 -21.57 21.33
C VAL A 97 7.80 -22.53 20.16
N ILE A 98 8.86 -22.38 19.37
CA ILE A 98 9.22 -23.27 18.26
C ILE A 98 10.34 -24.19 18.73
N GLU A 99 10.17 -25.50 18.52
CA GLU A 99 11.24 -26.48 18.75
C GLU A 99 12.39 -26.26 17.76
N ASP A 100 13.63 -26.28 18.26
CA ASP A 100 14.86 -26.09 17.46
C ASP A 100 14.83 -24.86 16.53
N GLU A 101 14.51 -23.69 17.09
CA GLU A 101 14.37 -22.42 16.36
C GLU A 101 15.57 -22.10 15.43
N ASP A 102 16.80 -22.41 15.85
CA ASP A 102 18.00 -22.17 15.05
C ASP A 102 18.02 -22.98 13.74
N ASN A 103 17.60 -24.25 13.80
CA ASN A 103 17.53 -25.14 12.65
C ASN A 103 16.37 -24.74 11.73
N VAL A 104 15.20 -24.47 12.31
CA VAL A 104 14.02 -24.00 11.57
C VAL A 104 14.30 -22.69 10.85
N THR A 105 14.97 -21.74 11.53
CA THR A 105 15.37 -20.45 10.96
C THR A 105 16.33 -20.65 9.79
N SER A 106 17.33 -21.51 9.95
CA SER A 106 18.29 -21.82 8.90
C SER A 106 17.61 -22.44 7.68
N TYR A 107 16.73 -23.42 7.89
CA TYR A 107 15.94 -24.05 6.83
C TYR A 107 15.02 -23.04 6.12
N TYR A 108 14.30 -22.20 6.86
CA TYR A 108 13.42 -21.18 6.30
C TYR A 108 14.19 -20.18 5.43
N LYS A 109 15.34 -19.68 5.92
CA LYS A 109 16.21 -18.78 5.16
C LYS A 109 16.68 -19.42 3.85
N MET A 110 17.09 -20.68 3.88
CA MET A 110 17.47 -21.41 2.67
C MET A 110 16.29 -21.56 1.69
N ARG A 111 15.10 -21.90 2.20
CA ARG A 111 13.88 -22.05 1.38
C ARG A 111 13.47 -20.74 0.73
N ASP A 112 13.52 -19.64 1.47
CA ASP A 112 13.26 -18.28 0.98
C ASP A 112 14.29 -17.87 -0.09
N HIS A 113 15.57 -18.15 0.14
CA HIS A 113 16.62 -17.91 -0.86
C HIS A 113 16.39 -18.70 -2.15
N ILE A 114 16.02 -19.99 -2.06
CA ILE A 114 15.67 -20.81 -3.23
C ILE A 114 14.50 -20.18 -3.96
N SER A 115 13.43 -19.79 -3.26
CA SER A 115 12.26 -19.15 -3.86
C SER A 115 12.63 -17.86 -4.61
N LYS A 116 13.44 -16.99 -3.99
CA LYS A 116 13.93 -15.75 -4.59
C LYS A 116 14.78 -16.01 -5.83
N LEU A 117 15.71 -16.97 -5.77
CA LEU A 117 16.56 -17.35 -6.88
C LEU A 117 15.74 -17.98 -8.03
N SER A 118 14.78 -18.84 -7.72
CA SER A 118 13.87 -19.42 -8.71
C SER A 118 13.05 -18.32 -9.41
N MET A 119 12.56 -17.33 -8.67
CA MET A 119 11.84 -16.20 -9.25
C MET A 119 12.74 -15.34 -10.15
N GLN A 120 13.99 -15.11 -9.75
CA GLN A 120 14.98 -14.43 -10.59
C GLN A 120 15.28 -15.20 -11.88
N MET A 121 15.44 -16.53 -11.78
CA MET A 121 15.65 -17.41 -12.92
C MET A 121 14.45 -17.39 -13.87
N GLN A 122 13.22 -17.50 -13.34
CA GLN A 122 12.01 -17.42 -14.14
C GLN A 122 11.89 -16.07 -14.86
N ARG A 123 12.15 -14.96 -14.16
CA ARG A 123 12.18 -13.62 -14.77
C ARG A 123 13.20 -13.52 -15.89
N PHE A 124 14.34 -14.19 -15.78
CA PHE A 124 15.34 -14.23 -16.83
C PHE A 124 14.89 -15.05 -18.04
N ILE A 125 14.35 -16.26 -17.82
CA ILE A 125 13.87 -17.17 -18.88
C ILE A 125 12.73 -16.52 -19.68
N VAL A 126 11.79 -15.86 -19.01
CA VAL A 126 10.60 -15.26 -19.63
C VAL A 126 10.93 -13.98 -20.42
N LYS A 127 12.16 -13.44 -20.34
CA LYS A 127 12.55 -12.27 -21.14
C LYS A 127 12.34 -12.55 -22.64
N PRO A 128 11.79 -11.58 -23.40
CA PRO A 128 11.52 -11.75 -24.83
C PRO A 128 12.72 -12.27 -25.64
N THR A 129 13.94 -11.84 -25.30
CA THR A 129 15.19 -12.26 -25.95
C THR A 129 15.43 -13.77 -25.91
N TYR A 130 15.02 -14.46 -24.83
CA TYR A 130 15.27 -15.88 -24.64
C TYR A 130 14.02 -16.74 -24.90
N CYS A 131 12.83 -16.22 -24.60
CA CYS A 131 11.60 -16.98 -24.64
C CYS A 131 10.97 -17.05 -26.04
N ILE A 132 11.04 -15.97 -26.83
CA ILE A 132 10.36 -15.86 -28.14
C ILE A 132 10.72 -16.99 -29.12
N PRO A 133 12.00 -17.39 -29.29
CA PRO A 133 12.36 -18.47 -30.21
C PRO A 133 11.64 -19.80 -29.91
N PHE A 134 11.19 -19.97 -28.67
CA PHE A 134 10.52 -21.17 -28.20
C PHE A 134 8.98 -21.05 -28.23
N MET A 135 8.39 -19.89 -28.52
CA MET A 135 6.94 -19.69 -28.50
C MET A 135 6.24 -20.11 -29.82
N GLN A 136 6.51 -21.33 -30.27
CA GLN A 136 5.88 -21.89 -31.47
C GLN A 136 4.42 -22.32 -31.18
N PRO A 137 3.50 -22.18 -32.15
CA PRO A 137 2.14 -22.70 -32.01
C PRO A 137 2.14 -24.19 -31.64
N GLY A 138 1.31 -24.56 -30.66
CA GLY A 138 1.20 -25.92 -30.12
C GLY A 138 2.18 -26.24 -28.99
N ARG A 139 3.13 -25.35 -28.62
CA ARG A 139 4.02 -25.61 -27.49
C ARG A 139 3.29 -25.55 -26.16
N LEU A 140 3.54 -26.53 -25.30
CA LEU A 140 3.03 -26.54 -23.93
C LEU A 140 3.78 -25.54 -23.05
N VAL A 141 3.02 -24.74 -22.30
CA VAL A 141 3.51 -23.74 -21.35
C VAL A 141 2.68 -23.81 -20.07
N ASN A 142 3.32 -23.64 -18.91
CA ASN A 142 2.60 -23.47 -17.66
C ASN A 142 2.28 -21.99 -17.45
N VAL A 143 1.01 -21.66 -17.23
CA VAL A 143 0.51 -20.28 -17.17
C VAL A 143 0.19 -19.91 -15.73
N ILE A 144 1.02 -19.04 -15.16
CA ILE A 144 0.83 -18.49 -13.82
C ILE A 144 0.75 -16.98 -13.96
N VAL A 145 -0.39 -16.38 -13.58
CA VAL A 145 -0.65 -14.93 -13.68
C VAL A 145 -1.09 -14.43 -12.31
N ASP A 146 -0.40 -13.42 -11.78
CA ASP A 146 -0.73 -12.75 -10.51
C ASP A 146 -1.00 -13.70 -9.32
N GLY A 147 -0.25 -14.81 -9.27
CA GLY A 147 -0.37 -15.83 -8.23
C GLY A 147 -1.44 -16.89 -8.46
N ALA A 148 -2.25 -16.76 -9.52
CA ALA A 148 -3.18 -17.79 -9.96
C ALA A 148 -2.49 -18.73 -10.94
N ASP A 149 -2.51 -20.03 -10.62
CA ASP A 149 -2.01 -21.10 -11.48
C ASP A 149 -3.15 -21.60 -12.38
N PHE A 150 -3.05 -21.31 -13.69
CA PHE A 150 -3.98 -21.78 -14.70
C PHE A 150 -3.57 -23.15 -15.26
N GLY A 151 -2.43 -23.70 -14.81
CA GLY A 151 -1.89 -24.96 -15.24
C GLY A 151 -1.29 -24.93 -16.65
N TRP A 152 -1.22 -26.12 -17.25
CA TRP A 152 -0.63 -26.30 -18.58
C TRP A 152 -1.60 -25.91 -19.69
N GLY A 153 -1.15 -25.03 -20.59
CA GLY A 153 -1.84 -24.65 -21.82
C GLY A 153 -0.93 -24.80 -23.04
N ALA A 154 -1.52 -24.67 -24.24
CA ALA A 154 -0.77 -24.64 -25.50
C ALA A 154 -0.71 -23.23 -26.07
N VAL A 155 0.46 -22.81 -26.56
CA VAL A 155 0.64 -21.54 -27.26
C VAL A 155 -0.14 -21.56 -28.56
N ILE A 156 -1.04 -20.60 -28.76
CA ILE A 156 -1.79 -20.46 -30.01
C ILE A 156 -1.04 -19.52 -30.96
N ASN A 157 -0.79 -18.30 -30.51
CA ASN A 157 -0.06 -17.27 -31.25
C ASN A 157 0.47 -16.22 -30.26
N PHE A 158 1.45 -15.42 -30.67
CA PHE A 158 1.90 -14.25 -29.92
C PHE A 158 2.08 -13.05 -30.86
N GLN A 159 1.83 -11.85 -30.35
CA GLN A 159 2.02 -10.61 -31.09
C GLN A 159 2.78 -9.61 -30.23
N LYS A 160 3.64 -8.81 -30.85
CA LYS A 160 4.29 -7.70 -30.16
C LYS A 160 3.22 -6.67 -29.83
N LYS A 161 3.01 -6.39 -28.54
CA LYS A 161 2.12 -5.31 -28.12
C LYS A 161 2.71 -3.98 -28.60
N THR A 162 2.11 -3.39 -29.62
CA THR A 162 2.38 -2.00 -30.01
C THR A 162 1.77 -1.13 -28.93
N SER A 163 2.58 -0.39 -28.17
CA SER A 163 2.07 0.61 -27.25
C SER A 163 1.32 1.65 -28.08
N GLN A 164 -0.01 1.66 -28.01
CA GLN A 164 -0.80 2.79 -28.48
C GLN A 164 -0.45 3.97 -27.57
N THR A 165 0.08 5.04 -28.16
CA THR A 165 0.17 6.39 -27.58
C THR A 165 -1.21 6.94 -27.28
#